data_AF-A0A1Y3CIB8-F1
#
_entry.id   AF-A0A1Y3CIB8-F1
#
_cell.length_a   1.000
_cell.length_b   1.000
_cell.length_c   1.000
_cell.angle_alpha   90.00
_cell.angle_beta   90.00
_cell.angle_gamma   90.00
#
_symmetry.space_group_name_H-M   'P 1'
#
loop_
_entity.id
_entity.type
_entity.pdbx_description
1 polymer ?
#
loop_
_entity_poly.entity_id
_entity_poly.type
_entity_poly.pdbx_seq_one_letter_code
_entity_poly.pdbx_strand_id
1 'polypeptide(L)'
;MDAQTDILNIFVFRLISSPANDEAIQSLIKIFEEVIVQKRCLPNFDIPYEDITELIYDYSQEINLDELDLMMEELEGRYQQQHPYLEGGQKHPNHKCLSKFRRHIYLAATQKNYIKKVTQEEAKTARNIAHSAQEIANKAEKASGKAEKLAQKAEDLANEADAQAKSTIANYISILGIFASIIFTLFGGVNLIGATVKLLEANSRWPYLTFIIALLMICLLTLLNMMVKWIGSINNLKGALDRFKSGNLISDGSTPPKQNFFQKYIGFGFYTRSILILSCVLGGSMIGMYNVTKENTFNYSTETTTKNIPKSEVRNDKKSFEKPDQDIDDNPDIETTVVSKFSLSNAPKDTDDKNKD
;
A
#
# COMPACT_ATOMS: atom_id res chain seq x y z
N MET A 1 54.52 -12.64 54.30
CA MET A 1 55.13 -13.99 54.36
C MET A 1 56.62 -13.78 54.34
N ASP A 2 57.33 -14.47 55.22
CA ASP A 2 58.63 -14.01 55.70
C ASP A 2 59.77 -14.23 54.70
N ALA A 3 60.69 -13.27 54.68
CA ALA A 3 61.83 -13.23 53.76
C ALA A 3 62.98 -14.15 54.20
N GLN A 4 62.67 -15.44 54.41
CA GLN A 4 63.68 -16.49 54.32
C GLN A 4 63.68 -16.97 52.87
N THR A 5 64.60 -16.42 52.07
CA THR A 5 64.69 -16.73 50.63
C THR A 5 64.84 -18.23 50.44
N ASP A 6 63.81 -18.90 49.93
CA ASP A 6 63.83 -20.35 49.74
C ASP A 6 65.01 -20.73 48.84
N ILE A 7 65.88 -21.61 49.33
CA ILE A 7 67.05 -22.07 48.60
C ILE A 7 66.66 -22.74 47.27
N LEU A 8 65.46 -23.31 47.19
CA LEU A 8 64.87 -23.84 45.96
C LEU A 8 64.54 -22.74 44.95
N ASN A 9 64.03 -21.59 45.40
CA ASN A 9 63.80 -20.43 44.54
C ASN A 9 65.14 -19.89 44.00
N ILE A 10 66.15 -19.74 44.86
CA ILE A 10 67.51 -19.33 44.44
C ILE A 10 68.07 -20.31 43.39
N PHE A 11 67.91 -21.62 43.60
CA PHE A 11 68.33 -22.65 42.65
C PHE A 11 67.63 -22.49 41.30
N VAL A 12 66.29 -22.54 41.29
CA VAL A 12 65.48 -22.50 40.06
C VAL A 12 65.71 -21.18 39.31
N PHE A 13 65.72 -20.04 40.01
CA PHE A 13 65.98 -18.74 39.40
C PHE A 13 67.36 -18.68 38.74
N ARG A 14 68.44 -19.04 39.46
CA ARG A 14 69.80 -19.01 38.89
C ARG A 14 69.96 -19.99 37.74
N LEU A 15 69.32 -21.15 37.79
CA LEU A 15 69.36 -22.18 36.76
C LEU A 15 68.70 -21.73 35.44
N ILE A 16 67.73 -20.82 35.51
CA ILE A 16 67.04 -20.23 34.36
C ILE A 16 67.76 -18.96 33.85
N SER A 17 68.35 -18.17 34.75
CA SER A 17 68.84 -16.82 34.45
C SER A 17 70.35 -16.69 34.29
N SER A 18 71.14 -17.72 34.65
CA SER A 18 72.61 -17.65 34.60
C SER A 18 73.15 -18.29 33.33
N PRO A 19 74.21 -17.74 32.72
CA PRO A 19 74.87 -18.38 31.58
C PRO A 19 75.60 -19.66 32.01
N ALA A 20 75.71 -20.61 31.09
CA ALA A 20 76.49 -21.85 31.26
C ALA A 20 78.00 -21.59 31.29
N ASN A 21 78.50 -21.08 32.42
CA ASN A 21 79.92 -20.93 32.70
C ASN A 21 80.31 -21.70 33.98
N ASP A 22 81.61 -21.96 34.14
CA ASP A 22 82.13 -22.83 35.20
C ASP A 22 81.78 -22.32 36.61
N GLU A 23 81.87 -21.01 36.84
CA GLU A 23 81.55 -20.38 38.14
C GLU A 23 80.06 -20.51 38.50
N ALA A 24 79.16 -20.27 37.54
CA ALA A 24 77.72 -20.42 37.74
C ALA A 24 77.34 -21.88 38.03
N ILE A 25 77.91 -22.83 37.30
CA ILE A 25 77.69 -24.27 37.51
C ILE A 25 78.20 -24.70 38.89
N GLN A 26 79.43 -24.33 39.29
CA GLN A 26 79.96 -24.64 40.63
C GLN A 26 79.14 -23.98 41.75
N SER A 27 78.58 -22.79 41.52
CA SER A 27 77.66 -22.17 42.47
C SER A 27 76.31 -22.90 42.54
N LEU A 28 75.76 -23.36 41.41
CA LEU A 28 74.49 -24.09 41.36
C LEU A 28 74.58 -25.47 42.01
N ILE A 29 75.71 -26.16 41.87
CA ILE A 29 76.00 -27.42 42.59
C ILE A 29 75.85 -27.24 44.10
N LYS A 30 76.54 -26.24 44.68
CA LYS A 30 76.49 -25.97 46.13
C LYS A 30 75.07 -25.65 46.61
N ILE A 31 74.36 -24.81 45.86
CA ILE A 31 72.96 -24.46 46.14
C ILE A 31 72.07 -25.71 46.05
N PHE A 32 72.31 -26.59 45.08
CA PHE A 32 71.53 -27.83 44.93
C PHE A 32 71.77 -28.84 46.06
N GLU A 33 73.00 -28.93 46.58
CA GLU A 33 73.29 -29.71 47.79
C GLU A 33 72.51 -29.17 49.01
N GLU A 34 72.44 -27.84 49.18
CA GLU A 34 71.61 -27.21 50.21
C GLU A 34 70.11 -27.48 49.99
N VAL A 35 69.62 -27.47 48.74
CA VAL A 35 68.23 -27.85 48.39
C VAL A 35 67.93 -29.29 48.82
N ILE A 36 68.82 -30.25 48.52
CA ILE A 36 68.66 -31.67 48.90
C ILE A 36 68.50 -31.79 50.42
N VAL A 37 69.32 -31.08 51.20
CA VAL A 37 69.30 -31.13 52.66
C VAL A 37 68.05 -30.46 53.23
N GLN A 38 67.73 -29.23 52.79
CA GLN A 38 66.61 -28.46 53.35
C GLN A 38 65.24 -29.07 52.99
N LYS A 39 65.04 -29.46 51.72
CA LYS A 39 63.78 -30.08 51.25
C LYS A 39 63.73 -31.60 51.54
N ARG A 40 64.78 -32.17 52.14
CA ARG A 40 64.89 -33.60 52.54
C ARG A 40 64.67 -34.58 51.38
N CYS A 41 65.17 -34.23 50.20
CA CYS A 41 64.95 -34.99 48.96
C CYS A 41 65.50 -36.43 49.01
N LEU A 42 66.40 -36.76 49.95
CA LEU A 42 67.01 -38.08 50.09
C LEU A 42 66.80 -38.64 51.51
N PRO A 43 66.69 -39.97 51.68
CA PRO A 43 66.90 -41.02 50.66
C PRO A 43 65.68 -41.34 49.79
N ASN A 44 64.49 -40.84 50.12
CA ASN A 44 63.22 -41.29 49.55
C ASN A 44 62.91 -40.76 48.13
N PHE A 45 63.66 -39.76 47.64
CA PHE A 45 63.33 -39.00 46.41
C PHE A 45 62.03 -38.20 46.53
N ASP A 46 61.81 -37.61 47.72
CA ASP A 46 60.73 -36.68 48.04
C ASP A 46 61.02 -35.30 47.42
N ILE A 47 60.80 -35.19 46.11
CA ILE A 47 61.05 -33.97 45.34
C ILE A 47 59.86 -33.00 45.51
N PRO A 48 60.10 -31.71 45.82
CA PRO A 48 59.05 -30.69 45.91
C PRO A 48 58.54 -30.28 44.52
N TYR A 49 57.82 -31.19 43.84
CA TYR A 49 57.32 -30.99 42.48
C TYR A 49 56.31 -29.84 42.37
N GLU A 50 55.54 -29.57 43.42
CA GLU A 50 54.59 -28.46 43.50
C GLU A 50 55.32 -27.11 43.53
N ASP A 51 56.19 -26.88 44.52
CA ASP A 51 57.05 -25.68 44.63
C ASP A 51 57.80 -25.37 43.33
N ILE A 52 58.39 -26.40 42.69
CA ILE A 52 59.10 -26.22 41.41
C ILE A 52 58.15 -25.73 40.32
N THR A 53 56.94 -26.27 40.26
CA THR A 53 55.96 -25.88 39.24
C THR A 53 55.48 -24.44 39.48
N GLU A 54 55.19 -24.07 40.72
CA GLU A 54 54.81 -22.71 41.11
C GLU A 54 55.91 -21.70 40.73
N LEU A 55 57.17 -21.94 41.13
CA LEU A 55 58.32 -21.11 40.78
C LEU A 55 58.52 -20.94 39.27
N ILE A 56 58.34 -22.02 38.49
CA ILE A 56 58.43 -21.96 37.04
C ILE A 56 57.30 -21.14 36.44
N TYR A 57 56.07 -21.24 36.95
CA TYR A 57 54.92 -20.49 36.46
C TYR A 57 54.96 -19.01 36.85
N ASP A 58 55.45 -18.68 38.05
CA ASP A 58 55.62 -17.30 38.53
C ASP A 58 56.77 -16.53 37.88
N TYR A 59 57.74 -17.22 37.28
CA TYR A 59 58.88 -16.58 36.59
C TYR A 59 58.39 -15.62 35.47
N SER A 60 58.56 -14.31 35.64
CA SER A 60 57.88 -13.31 34.80
C SER A 60 58.37 -13.24 33.35
N GLN A 61 59.58 -13.72 33.07
CA GLN A 61 60.20 -13.68 31.74
C GLN A 61 59.92 -14.96 30.93
N GLU A 62 60.26 -14.93 29.65
CA GLU A 62 60.23 -16.13 28.81
C GLU A 62 61.44 -17.01 29.11
N ILE A 63 61.22 -18.31 29.31
CA ILE A 63 62.28 -19.27 29.57
C ILE A 63 62.79 -19.77 28.23
N ASN A 64 64.06 -19.52 27.90
CA ASN A 64 64.68 -20.15 26.73
C ASN A 64 64.95 -21.64 27.05
N LEU A 65 64.25 -22.55 26.36
CA LEU A 65 64.35 -23.98 26.62
C LEU A 65 65.71 -24.56 26.18
N ASP A 66 66.32 -23.99 25.15
CA ASP A 66 67.61 -24.45 24.63
C ASP A 66 68.75 -24.09 25.62
N GLU A 67 68.73 -22.85 26.14
CA GLU A 67 69.66 -22.42 27.19
C GLU A 67 69.45 -23.21 28.50
N LEU A 68 68.20 -23.46 28.88
CA LEU A 68 67.87 -24.25 30.07
C LEU A 68 68.36 -25.70 29.95
N ASP A 69 68.21 -26.35 28.79
CA ASP A 69 68.66 -27.75 28.63
C ASP A 69 70.19 -27.84 28.60
N LEU A 70 70.89 -26.91 27.92
CA LEU A 70 72.34 -26.80 27.96
C LEU A 70 72.87 -26.59 29.39
N MET A 71 72.22 -25.70 30.16
CA MET A 71 72.58 -25.42 31.55
C MET A 71 72.37 -26.65 32.44
N MET A 72 71.28 -27.38 32.22
CA MET A 72 70.96 -28.62 32.93
C MET A 72 71.90 -29.78 32.56
N GLU A 73 72.32 -29.87 31.31
CA GLU A 73 73.23 -30.91 30.83
C GLU A 73 74.64 -30.73 31.40
N GLU A 74 75.19 -29.50 31.36
CA GLU A 74 76.49 -29.19 31.98
C GLU A 74 76.43 -29.40 33.51
N LEU A 75 75.33 -28.99 34.15
CA LEU A 75 75.13 -29.21 35.60
C LEU A 75 75.09 -30.70 35.93
N GLU A 76 74.32 -31.51 35.20
CA GLU A 76 74.24 -32.97 35.42
C GLU A 76 75.59 -33.65 35.13
N GLY A 77 76.33 -33.19 34.10
CA GLY A 77 77.66 -33.66 33.77
C GLY A 77 78.69 -33.43 34.89
N ARG A 78 78.77 -32.20 35.43
CA ARG A 78 79.66 -31.88 36.56
C ARG A 78 79.24 -32.58 37.86
N TYR A 79 77.93 -32.66 38.12
CA TYR A 79 77.43 -33.36 39.31
C TYR A 79 77.68 -34.87 39.25
N GLN A 80 77.66 -35.48 38.07
CA GLN A 80 78.07 -36.87 37.85
C GLN A 80 79.58 -37.10 38.10
N GLN A 81 80.44 -36.11 37.85
CA GLN A 81 81.88 -36.21 38.17
C GLN A 81 82.12 -36.23 39.69
N GLN A 82 81.33 -35.48 40.46
CA GLN A 82 81.39 -35.47 41.93
C GLN A 82 80.69 -36.69 42.57
N HIS A 83 79.66 -37.21 41.89
CA HIS A 83 78.86 -38.34 42.33
C HIS A 83 78.81 -39.43 41.25
N PRO A 84 79.91 -40.18 41.04
CA PRO A 84 80.02 -41.19 40.00
C PRO A 84 79.04 -42.35 40.20
N TYR A 85 78.84 -43.14 39.14
CA TYR A 85 78.01 -44.34 39.18
C TYR A 85 78.52 -45.34 40.25
N LEU A 86 77.57 -45.98 40.93
CA LEU A 86 77.84 -47.05 41.87
C LEU A 86 78.32 -48.31 41.13
N GLU A 87 79.03 -49.19 41.82
CA GLU A 87 79.38 -50.52 41.30
C GLU A 87 78.11 -51.25 40.87
N GLY A 88 78.06 -51.66 39.59
CA GLY A 88 76.84 -52.14 38.93
C GLY A 88 76.12 -51.11 38.03
N GLY A 89 76.70 -49.91 37.81
CA GLY A 89 76.24 -48.96 36.80
C GLY A 89 74.99 -48.15 37.17
N GLN A 90 74.58 -48.14 38.45
CA GLN A 90 73.44 -47.36 38.91
C GLN A 90 73.86 -45.92 39.23
N LYS A 91 73.02 -44.93 38.86
CA LYS A 91 73.25 -43.52 39.23
C LYS A 91 73.31 -43.38 40.76
N HIS A 92 74.29 -42.64 41.28
CA HIS A 92 74.36 -42.25 42.68
C HIS A 92 73.03 -41.58 43.13
N PRO A 93 72.57 -41.75 44.39
CA PRO A 93 71.31 -41.15 44.85
C PRO A 93 71.22 -39.63 44.58
N ASN A 94 72.28 -38.88 44.83
CA ASN A 94 72.33 -37.44 44.54
C ASN A 94 72.13 -37.16 43.03
N HIS A 95 72.83 -37.88 42.16
CA HIS A 95 72.68 -37.75 40.71
C HIS A 95 71.26 -38.12 40.24
N LYS A 96 70.66 -39.19 40.79
CA LYS A 96 69.27 -39.57 40.52
C LYS A 96 68.25 -38.52 41.03
N CYS A 97 68.56 -37.82 42.12
CA CYS A 97 67.78 -36.68 42.60
C CYS A 97 67.87 -35.51 41.60
N LEU A 98 69.07 -35.14 41.15
CA LEU A 98 69.24 -34.09 40.13
C LEU A 98 68.52 -34.42 38.82
N SER A 99 68.61 -35.65 38.30
CA SER A 99 67.88 -36.05 37.09
C SER A 99 66.35 -35.90 37.23
N LYS A 100 65.80 -36.10 38.45
CA LYS A 100 64.37 -35.86 38.74
C LYS A 100 64.03 -34.37 38.73
N PHE A 101 64.88 -33.52 39.31
CA PHE A 101 64.73 -32.06 39.25
C PHE A 101 64.82 -31.55 37.80
N ARG A 102 65.88 -31.92 37.05
CA ARG A 102 66.05 -31.58 35.62
C ARG A 102 64.79 -31.88 34.82
N ARG A 103 64.31 -33.13 34.90
CA ARG A 103 63.13 -33.57 34.15
C ARG A 103 61.87 -32.78 34.49
N HIS A 104 61.64 -32.45 35.76
CA HIS A 104 60.43 -31.74 36.17
C HIS A 104 60.49 -30.25 35.83
N ILE A 105 61.63 -29.59 36.06
CA ILE A 105 61.87 -28.20 35.70
C ILE A 105 61.71 -27.99 34.18
N TYR A 106 62.35 -28.85 33.37
CA TYR A 106 62.25 -28.78 31.91
C TYR A 106 60.81 -29.03 31.41
N LEU A 107 60.11 -29.99 32.01
CA LEU A 107 58.70 -30.27 31.68
C LEU A 107 57.80 -29.08 32.02
N ALA A 108 57.92 -28.50 33.21
CA ALA A 108 57.14 -27.34 33.64
C ALA A 108 57.41 -26.11 32.74
N ALA A 109 58.67 -25.86 32.39
CA ALA A 109 59.06 -24.76 31.50
C ALA A 109 58.48 -24.97 30.08
N THR A 110 58.56 -26.20 29.56
CA THR A 110 57.98 -26.57 28.26
C THR A 110 56.46 -26.38 28.24
N GLN A 111 55.76 -26.85 29.29
CA GLN A 111 54.32 -26.68 29.44
C GLN A 111 53.92 -25.19 29.50
N LYS A 112 54.63 -24.39 30.30
CA LYS A 112 54.41 -22.94 30.41
C LYS A 112 54.56 -22.25 29.06
N ASN A 113 55.65 -22.51 28.34
CA ASN A 113 55.89 -21.90 27.02
C ASN A 113 54.82 -22.31 26.00
N TYR A 114 54.41 -23.59 26.00
CA TYR A 114 53.32 -24.07 25.14
C TYR A 114 51.98 -23.37 25.46
N ILE A 115 51.58 -23.31 26.73
CA ILE A 115 50.35 -22.64 27.17
C ILE A 115 50.38 -21.16 26.82
N LYS A 116 51.51 -20.48 27.06
CA LYS A 116 51.71 -19.06 26.70
C LYS A 116 51.52 -18.86 25.19
N LYS A 117 52.15 -19.69 24.36
CA LYS A 117 52.06 -19.62 22.90
C LYS A 117 50.62 -19.83 22.41
N VAL A 118 49.96 -20.91 22.83
CA VAL A 118 48.56 -21.20 22.46
C VAL A 118 47.64 -20.06 22.91
N THR A 119 47.79 -19.56 24.14
CA THR A 119 46.99 -18.44 24.65
C THR A 119 47.19 -17.16 23.84
N GLN A 120 48.40 -16.87 23.37
CA GLN A 120 48.68 -15.72 22.51
C GLN A 120 48.11 -15.89 21.09
N GLU A 121 48.21 -17.08 20.50
CA GLU A 121 47.63 -17.42 19.20
C GLU A 121 46.09 -17.31 19.25
N GLU A 122 45.44 -17.91 20.25
CA GLU A 122 43.99 -17.80 20.48
C GLU A 122 43.56 -16.35 20.74
N ALA A 123 44.30 -15.59 21.56
CA ALA A 123 44.01 -14.17 21.80
C ALA A 123 44.19 -13.30 20.53
N LYS A 124 45.05 -13.70 19.59
CA LYS A 124 45.18 -13.05 18.28
C LYS A 124 44.00 -13.41 17.36
N THR A 125 43.62 -14.68 17.33
CA THR A 125 42.45 -15.17 16.58
C THR A 125 41.16 -14.51 17.07
N ALA A 126 40.93 -14.45 18.38
CA ALA A 126 39.77 -13.78 18.98
C ALA A 126 39.70 -12.27 18.62
N ARG A 127 40.83 -11.56 18.65
CA ARG A 127 40.90 -10.15 18.21
C ARG A 127 40.56 -9.98 16.73
N ASN A 128 41.06 -10.87 15.86
CA ASN A 128 40.77 -10.83 14.43
C ASN A 128 39.28 -11.10 14.14
N ILE A 129 38.67 -12.06 14.86
CA ILE A 129 37.24 -12.35 14.78
C ILE A 129 36.41 -11.14 15.24
N ALA A 130 36.78 -10.52 16.37
CA ALA A 130 36.11 -9.31 16.86
C ALA A 130 36.20 -8.14 15.87
N HIS A 131 37.37 -7.92 15.25
CA HIS A 131 37.53 -6.88 14.21
C HIS A 131 36.66 -7.17 12.98
N SER A 132 36.63 -8.41 12.52
CA SER A 132 35.81 -8.84 11.37
C SER A 132 34.32 -8.69 11.68
N ALA A 133 33.88 -9.02 12.89
CA ALA A 133 32.51 -8.81 13.35
C ALA A 133 32.13 -7.32 13.38
N GLN A 134 33.03 -6.44 13.84
CA GLN A 134 32.80 -5.00 13.82
C GLN A 134 32.70 -4.45 12.39
N GLU A 135 33.55 -4.91 11.46
CA GLU A 135 33.42 -4.55 10.04
C GLU A 135 32.09 -4.98 9.43
N ILE A 136 31.63 -6.20 9.75
CA ILE A 136 30.34 -6.71 9.27
C ILE A 136 29.19 -5.89 9.86
N ALA A 137 29.21 -5.57 11.15
CA ALA A 137 28.23 -4.70 11.79
C ALA A 137 28.17 -3.31 11.11
N ASN A 138 29.32 -2.67 10.91
CA ASN A 138 29.42 -1.37 10.23
C ASN A 138 28.93 -1.42 8.76
N LYS A 139 29.10 -2.56 8.06
CA LYS A 139 28.57 -2.78 6.71
C LYS A 139 27.05 -2.99 6.73
N ALA A 140 26.53 -3.73 7.72
CA ALA A 140 25.10 -3.98 7.92
C ALA A 140 24.34 -2.69 8.28
N GLU A 141 24.88 -1.87 9.18
CA GLU A 141 24.33 -0.54 9.53
C GLU A 141 24.22 0.37 8.29
N LYS A 142 25.30 0.46 7.49
CA LYS A 142 25.29 1.22 6.23
C LYS A 142 24.32 0.67 5.19
N ALA A 143 24.06 -0.63 5.18
CA ALA A 143 23.05 -1.26 4.32
C ALA A 143 21.63 -0.94 4.83
N SER A 144 21.40 -1.01 6.14
CA SER A 144 20.14 -0.68 6.80
C SER A 144 19.73 0.78 6.54
N GLY A 145 20.63 1.73 6.78
CA GLY A 145 20.37 3.16 6.50
C GLY A 145 20.21 3.51 5.02
N LYS A 146 20.64 2.64 4.09
CA LYS A 146 20.29 2.73 2.66
C LYS A 146 18.90 2.17 2.38
N ALA A 147 18.53 1.05 3.00
CA ALA A 147 17.21 0.44 2.87
C ALA A 147 16.11 1.35 3.44
N GLU A 148 16.34 1.99 4.59
CA GLU A 148 15.43 2.99 5.18
C GLU A 148 15.17 4.17 4.23
N LYS A 149 16.23 4.76 3.67
CA LYS A 149 16.11 5.85 2.69
C LYS A 149 15.45 5.41 1.37
N LEU A 150 15.54 4.14 1.01
CA LEU A 150 14.83 3.58 -0.15
C LEU A 150 13.34 3.38 0.17
N ALA A 151 13.01 2.92 1.38
CA ALA A 151 11.65 2.75 1.86
C ALA A 151 10.91 4.10 1.93
N GLN A 152 11.53 5.13 2.52
CA GLN A 152 11.00 6.50 2.55
C GLN A 152 10.70 7.03 1.14
N LYS A 153 11.64 6.88 0.21
CA LYS A 153 11.41 7.27 -1.20
C LYS A 153 10.30 6.48 -1.89
N ALA A 154 10.13 5.20 -1.57
CA ALA A 154 9.05 4.38 -2.11
C ALA A 154 7.69 4.80 -1.54
N GLU A 155 7.63 5.19 -0.27
CA GLU A 155 6.45 5.74 0.39
C GLU A 155 6.07 7.12 -0.20
N ASP A 156 7.03 8.02 -0.38
CA ASP A 156 6.82 9.32 -1.03
C ASP A 156 6.26 9.16 -2.46
N LEU A 157 6.87 8.28 -3.27
CA LEU A 157 6.40 7.98 -4.62
C LEU A 157 5.01 7.32 -4.65
N ALA A 158 4.69 6.45 -3.69
CA ALA A 158 3.36 5.86 -3.58
C ALA A 158 2.29 6.92 -3.22
N ASN A 159 2.62 7.84 -2.31
CA ASN A 159 1.75 8.96 -1.94
C ASN A 159 1.54 9.95 -3.10
N GLU A 160 2.59 10.25 -3.88
CA GLU A 160 2.48 11.07 -5.09
C GLU A 160 1.60 10.39 -6.15
N ALA A 161 1.81 9.08 -6.40
CA ALA A 161 1.02 8.30 -7.34
C ALA A 161 -0.46 8.21 -6.95
N ASP A 162 -0.80 8.00 -5.66
CA ASP A 162 -2.18 8.05 -5.18
C ASP A 162 -2.81 9.44 -5.34
N ALA A 163 -2.05 10.51 -5.05
CA ALA A 163 -2.52 11.87 -5.26
C ALA A 163 -2.82 12.17 -6.74
N GLN A 164 -1.96 11.70 -7.65
CA GLN A 164 -2.13 11.80 -9.11
C GLN A 164 -3.32 10.95 -9.60
N ALA A 165 -3.48 9.72 -9.09
CA ALA A 165 -4.62 8.85 -9.41
C ALA A 165 -5.95 9.50 -8.99
N LYS A 166 -6.05 10.01 -7.76
CA LYS A 166 -7.23 10.75 -7.27
C LYS A 166 -7.55 11.97 -8.12
N SER A 167 -6.54 12.74 -8.52
CA SER A 167 -6.71 13.88 -9.45
C SER A 167 -7.25 13.43 -10.83
N THR A 168 -6.69 12.36 -11.37
CA THR A 168 -7.08 11.80 -12.67
C THR A 168 -8.51 11.26 -12.66
N ILE A 169 -8.92 10.57 -11.59
CA ILE A 169 -10.30 10.11 -11.39
C ILE A 169 -11.27 11.30 -11.31
N ALA A 170 -10.92 12.36 -10.56
CA ALA A 170 -11.75 13.56 -10.48
C ALA A 170 -11.90 14.28 -11.82
N ASN A 171 -10.84 14.29 -12.66
CA ASN A 171 -10.89 14.83 -14.01
C ASN A 171 -11.75 13.95 -14.94
N TYR A 172 -11.62 12.62 -14.87
CA TYR A 172 -12.44 11.69 -15.64
C TYR A 172 -13.94 11.86 -15.34
N ILE A 173 -14.33 11.91 -14.05
CA ILE A 173 -15.72 12.16 -13.64
C ILE A 173 -16.23 13.51 -14.18
N SER A 174 -15.39 14.56 -14.13
CA SER A 174 -15.75 15.87 -14.67
C SER A 174 -15.99 15.85 -16.18
N ILE A 175 -15.13 15.15 -16.93
CA ILE A 175 -15.27 14.99 -18.39
C ILE A 175 -16.55 14.19 -18.72
N LEU A 176 -16.81 13.11 -18.00
CA LEU A 176 -18.02 12.28 -18.15
C LEU A 176 -19.30 13.10 -17.87
N GLY A 177 -19.29 13.95 -16.84
CA GLY A 177 -20.39 14.86 -16.53
C GLY A 177 -20.65 15.91 -17.62
N ILE A 178 -19.60 16.46 -18.24
CA ILE A 178 -19.72 17.37 -19.38
C ILE A 178 -20.33 16.65 -20.59
N PHE A 179 -19.84 15.47 -20.94
CA PHE A 179 -20.39 14.68 -22.05
C PHE A 179 -21.86 14.28 -21.80
N ALA A 180 -22.20 13.84 -20.59
CA ALA A 180 -23.58 13.52 -20.23
C ALA A 180 -24.51 14.74 -20.39
N SER A 181 -24.07 15.93 -19.96
CA SER A 181 -24.83 17.18 -20.12
C SER A 181 -25.05 17.55 -21.60
N ILE A 182 -24.02 17.40 -22.44
CA ILE A 182 -24.12 17.64 -23.89
C ILE A 182 -25.09 16.64 -24.54
N ILE A 183 -24.97 15.35 -24.23
CA ILE A 183 -25.83 14.28 -24.74
C ILE A 183 -27.29 14.50 -24.33
N PHE A 184 -27.56 14.83 -23.06
CA PHE A 184 -28.90 15.16 -22.58
C PHE A 184 -29.48 16.40 -23.28
N THR A 185 -28.67 17.43 -23.49
CA THR A 185 -29.12 18.67 -24.15
C THR A 185 -29.45 18.43 -25.61
N LEU A 186 -28.60 17.67 -26.34
CA LEU A 186 -28.79 17.37 -27.75
C LEU A 186 -29.97 16.40 -27.98
N PHE A 187 -29.95 15.21 -27.40
CA PHE A 187 -31.01 14.22 -27.64
C PHE A 187 -32.32 14.57 -26.92
N GLY A 188 -32.25 15.10 -25.70
CA GLY A 188 -33.42 15.60 -24.98
C GLY A 188 -34.05 16.81 -25.69
N GLY A 189 -33.23 17.77 -26.13
CA GLY A 189 -33.69 18.94 -26.88
C GLY A 189 -34.33 18.57 -28.23
N VAL A 190 -33.67 17.73 -29.04
CA VAL A 190 -34.20 17.31 -30.35
C VAL A 190 -35.49 16.51 -30.22
N ASN A 191 -35.57 15.54 -29.30
CA ASN A 191 -36.80 14.78 -29.07
C ASN A 191 -37.97 15.68 -28.65
N LEU A 192 -37.70 16.68 -27.83
CA LEU A 192 -38.70 17.60 -27.31
C LEU A 192 -39.17 18.62 -28.36
N ILE A 193 -38.26 19.16 -29.17
CA ILE A 193 -38.61 19.98 -30.35
C ILE A 193 -39.46 19.14 -31.32
N GLY A 194 -39.07 17.90 -31.62
CA GLY A 194 -39.81 17.00 -32.50
C GLY A 194 -41.23 16.68 -31.99
N ALA A 195 -41.40 16.44 -30.69
CA ALA A 195 -42.71 16.27 -30.07
C ALA A 195 -43.55 17.55 -30.16
N THR A 196 -42.94 18.71 -29.94
CA THR A 196 -43.59 20.03 -30.01
C THR A 196 -44.08 20.33 -31.43
N VAL A 197 -43.28 20.05 -32.46
CA VAL A 197 -43.64 20.27 -33.88
C VAL A 197 -44.80 19.36 -34.30
N LYS A 198 -44.80 18.07 -33.90
CA LYS A 198 -45.92 17.16 -34.19
C LYS A 198 -47.23 17.60 -33.52
N LEU A 199 -47.16 18.16 -32.31
CA LEU A 199 -48.32 18.74 -31.63
C LEU A 199 -48.79 20.05 -32.27
N LEU A 200 -47.88 20.81 -32.88
CA LEU A 200 -48.17 22.01 -33.68
C LEU A 200 -49.01 21.68 -34.92
N GLU A 201 -48.62 20.62 -35.62
CA GLU A 201 -49.20 20.17 -36.89
C GLU A 201 -50.59 19.54 -36.71
N ALA A 202 -50.77 18.74 -35.65
CA ALA A 202 -51.99 17.96 -35.44
C ALA A 202 -53.19 18.76 -34.90
N ASN A 203 -53.02 19.98 -34.39
CA ASN A 203 -54.10 20.70 -33.71
C ASN A 203 -54.02 22.23 -33.88
N SER A 204 -54.61 22.74 -34.95
CA SER A 204 -54.59 24.17 -35.35
C SER A 204 -55.48 25.10 -34.48
N ARG A 205 -55.50 24.85 -33.16
CA ARG A 205 -56.14 25.73 -32.17
C ARG A 205 -55.06 26.41 -31.32
N TRP A 206 -54.67 27.60 -31.77
CA TRP A 206 -53.73 28.52 -31.12
C TRP A 206 -53.68 28.46 -29.57
N PRO A 207 -54.79 28.59 -28.81
CA PRO A 207 -54.71 28.57 -27.35
C PRO A 207 -54.23 27.22 -26.77
N TYR A 208 -54.66 26.07 -27.31
CA TYR A 208 -54.21 24.74 -26.86
C TYR A 208 -52.72 24.52 -27.15
N LEU A 209 -52.28 24.98 -28.32
CA LEU A 209 -50.90 24.94 -28.76
C LEU A 209 -49.99 25.79 -27.84
N THR A 210 -50.39 27.02 -27.54
CA THR A 210 -49.65 27.89 -26.61
C THR A 210 -49.60 27.33 -25.19
N PHE A 211 -50.67 26.66 -24.71
CA PHE A 211 -50.68 25.99 -23.41
C PHE A 211 -49.63 24.88 -23.33
N ILE A 212 -49.62 23.98 -24.32
CA ILE A 212 -48.71 22.84 -24.34
C ILE A 212 -47.27 23.33 -24.41
N ILE A 213 -46.95 24.30 -25.27
CA ILE A 213 -45.60 24.88 -25.37
C ILE A 213 -45.20 25.57 -24.05
N ALA A 214 -46.08 26.34 -23.42
CA ALA A 214 -45.79 27.00 -22.15
C ALA A 214 -45.51 25.98 -21.03
N LEU A 215 -46.31 24.90 -20.95
CA LEU A 215 -46.13 23.80 -20.00
C LEU A 215 -44.82 23.04 -20.25
N LEU A 216 -44.51 22.74 -21.50
CA LEU A 216 -43.26 22.07 -21.90
C LEU A 216 -42.03 22.91 -21.58
N MET A 217 -42.08 24.22 -21.86
CA MET A 217 -41.01 25.15 -21.52
C MET A 217 -40.84 25.29 -20.00
N ILE A 218 -41.92 25.36 -19.22
CA ILE A 218 -41.84 25.38 -17.76
C ILE A 218 -41.21 24.09 -17.21
N CYS A 219 -41.54 22.93 -17.78
CA CYS A 219 -40.96 21.64 -17.42
C CYS A 219 -39.47 21.56 -17.77
N LEU A 220 -39.06 22.04 -18.95
CA LEU A 220 -37.63 22.13 -19.30
C LEU A 220 -36.86 23.05 -18.38
N LEU A 221 -37.40 24.25 -18.10
CA LEU A 221 -36.77 25.21 -17.19
C LEU A 221 -36.61 24.61 -15.78
N THR A 222 -37.58 23.87 -15.26
CA THR A 222 -37.47 23.23 -13.94
C THR A 222 -36.42 22.13 -13.91
N LEU A 223 -36.35 21.27 -14.94
CA LEU A 223 -35.32 20.23 -15.06
C LEU A 223 -33.91 20.82 -15.19
N LEU A 224 -33.75 21.85 -16.02
CA LEU A 224 -32.47 22.52 -16.24
C LEU A 224 -31.98 23.24 -14.97
N ASN A 225 -32.89 23.87 -14.20
CA ASN A 225 -32.57 24.42 -12.89
C ASN A 225 -32.20 23.33 -11.86
N MET A 226 -32.86 22.17 -11.89
CA MET A 226 -32.45 21.03 -11.06
C MET A 226 -31.03 20.56 -11.41
N MET A 227 -30.71 20.39 -12.70
CA MET A 227 -29.36 20.02 -13.13
C MET A 227 -28.30 21.06 -12.77
N VAL A 228 -28.56 22.36 -12.94
CA VAL A 228 -27.61 23.42 -12.57
C VAL A 228 -27.39 23.47 -11.06
N LYS A 229 -28.43 23.27 -10.24
CA LYS A 229 -28.28 23.16 -8.78
C LYS A 229 -27.50 21.90 -8.38
N TRP A 230 -27.73 20.78 -9.07
CA TRP A 230 -27.03 19.52 -8.82
C TRP A 230 -25.55 19.60 -9.21
N ILE A 231 -25.22 20.17 -10.38
CA ILE A 231 -23.84 20.37 -10.82
C ILE A 231 -23.11 21.38 -9.91
N GLY A 232 -23.81 22.43 -9.46
CA GLY A 232 -23.30 23.37 -8.46
C GLY A 232 -23.04 22.71 -7.11
N SER A 233 -23.91 21.78 -6.68
CA SER A 233 -23.73 20.97 -5.48
C SER A 233 -22.50 20.06 -5.59
N ILE A 234 -22.31 19.38 -6.73
CA ILE A 234 -21.13 18.53 -7.00
C ILE A 234 -19.84 19.37 -7.01
N ASN A 235 -19.83 20.54 -7.64
CA ASN A 235 -18.66 21.42 -7.65
C ASN A 235 -18.34 21.99 -6.26
N ASN A 236 -19.37 22.31 -5.45
CA ASN A 236 -19.17 22.73 -4.06
C ASN A 236 -18.70 21.56 -3.17
N LEU A 237 -19.18 20.33 -3.41
CA LEU A 237 -18.71 19.13 -2.74
C LEU A 237 -17.24 18.83 -3.07
N LYS A 238 -16.83 18.99 -4.34
CA LYS A 238 -15.43 18.91 -4.78
C LYS A 238 -14.58 19.95 -4.04
N GLY A 239 -15.00 21.22 -4.01
CA GLY A 239 -14.32 22.28 -3.26
C GLY A 239 -14.33 22.10 -1.72
N ALA A 240 -15.26 21.33 -1.16
CA ALA A 240 -15.23 20.92 0.25
C ALA A 240 -14.21 19.79 0.47
N LEU A 241 -14.18 18.79 -0.42
CA LEU A 241 -13.24 17.67 -0.37
C LEU A 241 -11.78 18.13 -0.55
N ASP A 242 -11.53 19.06 -1.48
CA ASP A 242 -10.20 19.65 -1.69
C ASP A 242 -9.71 20.43 -0.46
N ARG A 243 -10.61 21.12 0.26
CA ARG A 243 -10.28 21.77 1.54
C ARG A 243 -9.99 20.77 2.66
N PHE A 244 -10.69 19.64 2.73
CA PHE A 244 -10.36 18.55 3.65
C PHE A 244 -8.98 17.93 3.33
N LYS A 245 -8.64 17.76 2.04
CA LYS A 245 -7.36 17.21 1.60
C LYS A 245 -6.18 18.13 1.95
N SER A 246 -6.35 19.45 1.85
CA SER A 246 -5.31 20.43 2.22
C SER A 246 -5.28 20.78 3.72
N GLY A 247 -6.25 20.33 4.50
CA GLY A 247 -6.45 20.74 5.90
C GLY A 247 -5.67 19.94 6.96
N ASN A 248 -4.82 18.98 6.57
CA ASN A 248 -4.13 18.10 7.51
C ASN A 248 -2.77 18.66 8.03
N LEU A 249 -2.60 19.98 7.94
CA LEU A 249 -1.50 20.74 8.54
C LEU A 249 -2.09 22.00 9.19
N ILE A 250 -1.82 22.15 10.49
CA ILE A 250 -2.26 23.24 11.39
C ILE A 250 -3.75 23.15 11.79
N SER A 251 -3.97 22.55 12.96
CA SER A 251 -5.09 22.94 13.82
C SER A 251 -4.78 24.30 14.46
N ASP A 252 -5.50 25.35 14.08
CA ASP A 252 -5.99 26.31 15.07
C ASP A 252 -7.31 26.93 14.59
N GLY A 253 -8.17 27.28 15.53
CA GLY A 253 -9.54 27.69 15.25
C GLY A 253 -9.66 29.18 14.96
N SER A 254 -10.32 29.55 13.86
CA SER A 254 -11.18 30.74 13.84
C SER A 254 -12.16 30.77 12.68
N THR A 255 -13.45 30.66 13.03
CA THR A 255 -14.65 31.14 12.31
C THR A 255 -14.87 30.73 10.84
N PRO A 256 -16.01 30.09 10.48
CA PRO A 256 -16.39 29.96 9.08
C PRO A 256 -16.62 31.36 8.48
N PRO A 257 -16.27 31.58 7.19
CA PRO A 257 -16.55 32.86 6.54
C PRO A 257 -18.06 33.11 6.56
N LYS A 258 -18.48 34.28 7.05
CA LYS A 258 -19.88 34.72 7.00
C LYS A 258 -20.34 34.76 5.54
N GLN A 259 -20.94 33.67 5.08
CA GLN A 259 -21.43 33.57 3.73
C GLN A 259 -22.61 34.55 3.58
N ASN A 260 -22.35 35.65 2.89
CA ASN A 260 -23.21 36.82 2.91
C ASN A 260 -24.67 36.47 2.56
N PHE A 261 -25.58 36.83 3.45
CA PHE A 261 -27.03 36.69 3.29
C PHE A 261 -27.54 37.29 1.96
N PHE A 262 -26.82 38.29 1.43
CA PHE A 262 -27.02 38.89 0.12
C PHE A 262 -26.87 37.92 -1.07
N GLN A 263 -26.00 36.91 -1.01
CA GLN A 263 -25.82 35.97 -2.13
C GLN A 263 -27.04 35.03 -2.28
N LYS A 264 -27.79 34.81 -1.19
CA LYS A 264 -29.07 34.08 -1.22
C LYS A 264 -30.19 34.87 -1.93
N TYR A 265 -30.06 36.21 -2.02
CA TYR A 265 -31.02 37.09 -2.70
C TYR A 265 -30.70 37.32 -4.18
N ILE A 266 -29.44 37.19 -4.62
CA ILE A 266 -29.05 37.35 -6.03
C ILE A 266 -29.60 36.21 -6.92
N GLY A 267 -29.96 35.06 -6.31
CA GLY A 267 -30.67 33.95 -6.97
C GLY A 267 -32.12 34.23 -7.40
N PHE A 268 -32.66 35.43 -7.16
CA PHE A 268 -33.95 35.89 -7.73
C PHE A 268 -33.84 36.36 -9.21
N GLY A 269 -32.70 36.10 -9.85
CA GLY A 269 -32.45 36.39 -11.25
C GLY A 269 -33.07 35.37 -12.21
N PHE A 270 -33.70 35.88 -13.27
CA PHE A 270 -34.22 35.14 -14.43
C PHE A 270 -35.27 34.06 -14.15
N TYR A 271 -34.93 32.92 -13.53
CA TYR A 271 -35.78 31.73 -13.45
C TYR A 271 -37.18 31.98 -12.84
N THR A 272 -37.26 32.66 -11.69
CA THR A 272 -38.55 33.01 -11.07
C THR A 272 -39.35 34.00 -11.91
N ARG A 273 -38.69 34.91 -12.64
CA ARG A 273 -39.35 35.83 -13.58
C ARG A 273 -39.87 35.09 -14.81
N SER A 274 -39.08 34.18 -15.39
CA SER A 274 -39.50 33.33 -16.52
C SER A 274 -40.69 32.43 -16.15
N ILE A 275 -40.69 31.82 -14.97
CA ILE A 275 -41.81 31.00 -14.49
C ILE A 275 -43.05 31.82 -14.17
N LEU A 276 -42.91 33.02 -13.61
CA LEU A 276 -44.03 33.93 -13.40
C LEU A 276 -44.68 34.31 -14.74
N ILE A 277 -43.86 34.72 -15.72
CA ILE A 277 -44.33 35.09 -17.06
C ILE A 277 -44.99 33.89 -17.77
N LEU A 278 -44.36 32.72 -17.76
CA LEU A 278 -44.93 31.51 -18.36
C LEU A 278 -46.21 31.05 -17.65
N SER A 279 -46.29 31.16 -16.32
CA SER A 279 -47.53 30.87 -15.56
C SER A 279 -48.66 31.84 -15.93
N CYS A 280 -48.36 33.12 -16.12
CA CYS A 280 -49.34 34.11 -16.59
C CYS A 280 -49.82 33.80 -18.02
N VAL A 281 -48.92 33.41 -18.93
CA VAL A 281 -49.28 32.97 -20.30
C VAL A 281 -50.15 31.70 -20.27
N LEU A 282 -49.82 30.75 -19.39
CA LEU A 282 -50.55 29.48 -19.23
C LEU A 282 -51.95 29.71 -18.64
N GLY A 283 -52.10 30.64 -17.70
CA GLY A 283 -53.40 31.10 -17.19
C GLY A 283 -54.24 31.83 -18.23
N GLY A 284 -53.63 32.75 -19.00
CA GLY A 284 -54.31 33.45 -20.11
C GLY A 284 -54.78 32.49 -21.20
N SER A 285 -53.98 31.47 -21.52
CA SER A 285 -54.35 30.41 -22.45
C SER A 285 -55.52 29.55 -21.94
N MET A 286 -55.56 29.20 -20.64
CA MET A 286 -56.70 28.52 -20.02
C MET A 286 -58.00 29.32 -20.15
N ILE A 287 -57.95 30.64 -19.92
CA ILE A 287 -59.11 31.54 -20.11
C ILE A 287 -59.54 31.56 -21.59
N GLY A 288 -58.59 31.60 -22.52
CA GLY A 288 -58.86 31.50 -23.96
C GLY A 288 -59.56 30.20 -24.37
N MET A 289 -59.11 29.05 -23.84
CA MET A 289 -59.78 27.77 -24.06
C MET A 289 -61.21 27.77 -23.51
N TYR A 290 -61.41 28.26 -22.28
CA TYR A 290 -62.73 28.31 -21.65
C TYR A 290 -63.75 29.11 -22.48
N ASN A 291 -63.34 30.23 -23.07
CA ASN A 291 -64.20 31.01 -23.95
C ASN A 291 -64.50 30.29 -25.28
N VAL A 292 -63.49 29.69 -25.93
CA VAL A 292 -63.69 28.93 -27.19
C VAL A 292 -64.60 27.70 -27.01
N THR A 293 -64.59 27.07 -25.83
CA THR A 293 -65.52 25.99 -25.50
C THR A 293 -66.97 26.47 -25.37
N LYS A 294 -67.20 27.75 -25.06
CA LYS A 294 -68.54 28.31 -24.84
C LYS A 294 -69.31 28.60 -26.13
N GLU A 295 -68.62 28.96 -27.22
CA GLU A 295 -69.24 29.36 -28.49
C GLU A 295 -69.73 28.19 -29.36
N ASN A 296 -69.28 26.95 -29.10
CA ASN A 296 -69.55 25.79 -29.96
C ASN A 296 -70.78 24.95 -29.56
N THR A 297 -71.74 25.48 -28.80
CA THR A 297 -72.82 24.66 -28.20
C THR A 297 -74.22 24.75 -28.83
N PHE A 298 -74.49 25.66 -29.77
CA PHE A 298 -75.84 25.76 -30.39
C PHE A 298 -75.83 26.09 -31.89
N ASN A 299 -76.16 25.09 -32.71
CA ASN A 299 -76.97 25.22 -33.93
C ASN A 299 -77.59 23.84 -34.24
N TYR A 300 -78.90 23.79 -34.43
CA TYR A 300 -79.67 22.54 -34.59
C TYR A 300 -80.48 22.64 -35.89
N SER A 301 -80.33 21.68 -36.80
CA SER A 301 -81.11 21.59 -38.04
C SER A 301 -81.60 20.17 -38.24
N THR A 302 -82.89 20.03 -38.54
CA THR A 302 -83.56 18.75 -38.79
C THR A 302 -84.02 18.68 -40.23
N GLU A 303 -83.35 17.87 -41.04
CA GLU A 303 -83.79 17.53 -42.40
C GLU A 303 -84.36 16.11 -42.45
N THR A 304 -85.41 15.93 -43.26
CA THR A 304 -86.17 14.68 -43.39
C THR A 304 -85.98 14.14 -44.80
N THR A 305 -85.33 12.98 -44.95
CA THR A 305 -84.93 12.47 -46.27
C THR A 305 -85.53 11.10 -46.58
N THR A 306 -86.44 11.07 -47.55
CA THR A 306 -87.03 9.85 -48.12
C THR A 306 -86.03 9.14 -49.04
N LYS A 307 -85.87 7.82 -48.90
CA LYS A 307 -84.85 7.04 -49.61
C LYS A 307 -85.44 6.26 -50.79
N ASN A 308 -84.84 6.38 -51.98
CA ASN A 308 -85.10 5.53 -53.14
C ASN A 308 -83.83 4.76 -53.54
N ILE A 309 -83.97 3.46 -53.81
CA ILE A 309 -83.01 2.49 -54.38
C ILE A 309 -83.90 1.56 -55.25
N PRO A 310 -83.62 1.27 -56.54
CA PRO A 310 -82.46 0.50 -57.06
C PRO A 310 -81.93 1.05 -58.42
N LYS A 311 -80.96 0.48 -59.17
CA LYS A 311 -80.54 -0.92 -59.42
C LYS A 311 -79.03 -1.08 -59.66
N SER A 312 -78.55 -2.29 -59.44
CA SER A 312 -77.23 -2.82 -59.81
C SER A 312 -77.26 -3.54 -61.16
N GLU A 313 -76.15 -3.54 -61.92
CA GLU A 313 -76.03 -4.33 -63.16
C GLU A 313 -74.71 -5.13 -63.24
N VAL A 314 -74.89 -6.46 -63.36
CA VAL A 314 -74.04 -7.51 -63.96
C VAL A 314 -72.60 -7.76 -63.47
N ARG A 315 -72.35 -9.06 -63.24
CA ARG A 315 -71.10 -9.74 -62.86
C ARG A 315 -70.82 -10.81 -63.92
N ASN A 316 -69.55 -11.15 -64.17
CA ASN A 316 -69.18 -12.41 -64.82
C ASN A 316 -68.05 -13.10 -64.06
N ASP A 317 -68.20 -14.42 -63.83
CA ASP A 317 -67.19 -15.48 -63.71
C ASP A 317 -65.87 -15.24 -62.94
N LYS A 318 -65.36 -16.12 -62.06
CA LYS A 318 -65.69 -17.49 -61.57
C LYS A 318 -64.98 -17.62 -60.17
N LYS A 319 -65.04 -18.68 -59.36
CA LYS A 319 -65.53 -20.07 -59.48
C LYS A 319 -65.89 -20.61 -58.05
N SER A 320 -66.97 -21.38 -57.92
CA SER A 320 -67.16 -22.64 -57.14
C SER A 320 -66.48 -22.88 -55.76
N PHE A 321 -67.12 -23.50 -54.75
CA PHE A 321 -67.97 -24.72 -54.82
C PHE A 321 -68.97 -24.86 -53.62
N GLU A 322 -70.11 -25.51 -53.86
CA GLU A 322 -71.18 -26.11 -52.97
C GLU A 322 -71.66 -25.38 -51.66
N LYS A 323 -72.95 -25.09 -51.43
CA LYS A 323 -74.24 -25.87 -51.41
C LYS A 323 -74.46 -26.69 -50.12
N PRO A 324 -75.72 -26.90 -49.64
CA PRO A 324 -77.00 -26.23 -49.99
C PRO A 324 -77.88 -25.96 -48.71
N ASP A 325 -79.22 -25.87 -48.63
CA ASP A 325 -80.37 -25.76 -49.57
C ASP A 325 -81.61 -25.13 -48.83
N GLN A 326 -82.64 -24.70 -49.58
CA GLN A 326 -84.11 -24.63 -49.28
C GLN A 326 -84.66 -23.89 -48.01
N ASP A 327 -85.83 -23.22 -48.02
CA ASP A 327 -86.79 -22.79 -49.08
C ASP A 327 -87.87 -21.83 -48.52
N ILE A 328 -88.57 -21.08 -49.40
CA ILE A 328 -89.97 -20.56 -49.25
C ILE A 328 -90.28 -19.50 -48.15
N ASP A 329 -91.17 -18.51 -48.29
CA ASP A 329 -91.71 -17.72 -49.43
C ASP A 329 -92.50 -16.50 -48.86
N ASP A 330 -92.78 -15.51 -49.72
CA ASP A 330 -93.87 -14.49 -49.69
C ASP A 330 -94.11 -13.47 -48.53
N ASN A 331 -93.97 -12.19 -48.95
CA ASN A 331 -94.86 -11.04 -48.68
C ASN A 331 -94.85 -10.32 -47.29
N PRO A 332 -95.46 -9.13 -47.12
CA PRO A 332 -94.68 -7.96 -46.69
C PRO A 332 -95.23 -7.24 -45.45
N ASP A 333 -94.41 -6.42 -44.78
CA ASP A 333 -94.97 -5.30 -44.02
C ASP A 333 -94.03 -4.10 -43.87
N ILE A 334 -94.64 -2.92 -43.71
CA ILE A 334 -93.97 -1.64 -43.58
C ILE A 334 -93.75 -1.34 -42.10
N GLU A 335 -92.50 -1.26 -41.63
CA GLU A 335 -92.20 -0.89 -40.25
C GLU A 335 -91.39 0.42 -40.16
N THR A 336 -91.98 1.43 -39.51
CA THR A 336 -91.40 2.75 -39.31
C THR A 336 -90.50 2.77 -38.07
N THR A 337 -89.18 2.86 -38.25
CA THR A 337 -88.22 2.96 -37.15
C THR A 337 -87.52 4.32 -37.13
N VAL A 338 -87.80 5.12 -36.11
CA VAL A 338 -87.11 6.40 -35.85
C VAL A 338 -85.75 6.10 -35.21
N VAL A 339 -84.67 6.28 -35.97
CA VAL A 339 -83.29 6.10 -35.47
C VAL A 339 -82.56 7.42 -35.53
N SER A 340 -82.46 8.10 -34.39
CA SER A 340 -81.59 9.26 -34.21
C SER A 340 -80.11 8.85 -34.29
N LYS A 341 -79.38 9.37 -35.28
CA LYS A 341 -77.93 9.16 -35.42
C LYS A 341 -77.17 10.48 -35.41
N PHE A 342 -76.10 10.51 -34.61
CA PHE A 342 -75.14 11.60 -34.53
C PHE A 342 -74.04 11.37 -35.57
N SER A 343 -73.77 12.35 -36.45
CA SER A 343 -72.62 12.29 -37.36
C SER A 343 -72.13 13.68 -37.74
N LEU A 344 -70.84 13.93 -37.48
CA LEU A 344 -70.13 15.13 -37.94
C LEU A 344 -69.82 15.00 -39.44
N SER A 345 -70.02 16.09 -40.21
CA SER A 345 -69.55 16.20 -41.58
C SER A 345 -68.65 17.42 -41.75
N ASN A 346 -67.45 17.19 -42.27
CA ASN A 346 -66.65 18.23 -42.92
C ASN A 346 -66.89 18.11 -44.42
N ALA A 347 -67.29 19.20 -45.07
CA ALA A 347 -67.26 19.32 -46.53
C ALA A 347 -66.51 20.62 -46.89
N PRO A 348 -65.44 20.55 -47.72
CA PRO A 348 -64.69 21.73 -48.15
C PRO A 348 -65.44 22.49 -49.24
N LYS A 349 -65.10 23.78 -49.40
CA LYS A 349 -65.46 24.56 -50.60
C LYS A 349 -64.29 24.55 -51.57
N ASP A 350 -64.49 23.88 -52.70
CA ASP A 350 -63.79 24.21 -53.94
C ASP A 350 -64.74 25.00 -54.84
N THR A 351 -64.20 26.01 -55.51
CA THR A 351 -64.80 26.65 -56.69
C THR A 351 -63.67 26.95 -57.67
N ASP A 352 -63.59 26.14 -58.73
CA ASP A 352 -62.79 26.46 -59.91
C ASP A 352 -63.28 27.75 -60.59
N ASP A 353 -62.37 28.49 -61.23
CA ASP A 353 -62.13 28.35 -62.68
C ASP A 353 -61.55 29.65 -63.32
N LYS A 354 -60.87 29.46 -64.47
CA LYS A 354 -60.57 30.41 -65.57
C LYS A 354 -59.22 31.14 -65.60
N ASN A 355 -58.27 30.45 -66.23
CA ASN A 355 -57.60 30.84 -67.49
C ASN A 355 -57.38 32.33 -67.82
N LYS A 356 -56.12 32.68 -68.12
CA LYS A 356 -55.73 33.19 -69.45
C LYS A 356 -54.22 33.13 -69.72
N ASP A 357 -53.90 32.63 -70.91
CA ASP A 357 -52.75 32.89 -71.81
C ASP A 357 -51.41 33.39 -71.23
#